data_AF-A0A2N8N548-F1
#
_entry.id   AF-A0A2N8N548-F1
#
_cell.length_a   1.000
_cell.length_b   1.000
_cell.length_c   1.000
_cell.angle_alpha   90.00
_cell.angle_beta   90.00
_cell.angle_gamma   90.00
#
_symmetry.space_group_name_H-M   'P 1'
#
loop_
_entity.id
_entity.type
_entity.pdbx_description
1 polymer ?
#
loop_
_entity_poly.entity_id
_entity_poly.type
_entity_poly.pdbx_seq_one_letter_code
_entity_poly.pdbx_strand_id
1 'polypeptide(L)'
;MDTDQPSNFSPEVMLTDAADYTPLFYDIDYPFYNSFDNKHPSRFNDEVTTDWHTYLGGKITREQIATFMLEGKDQPAIARSTDPRVAAFDRFVRLARRVDEYACTPIDPWASYGDKKNTLPKVPAVLASEVVKDYEAQTDAFIKNRYAFQALKALFYAGDRAAFERFFTRVEKDMPRNTLYYRALSYRAGLACKAGETRRANLLYAEVFQHLPAMRPVAAFSFTLKDEADWRECLRAAPISASSSPASSTRKKSTATT
;
A
#
# COMPACT_ATOMS: atom_id res chain seq x y z
N MET A 1 -35.48 -32.09 -17.94
CA MET A 1 -34.41 -31.85 -18.91
C MET A 1 -34.47 -30.37 -19.22
N ASP A 2 -33.47 -29.63 -18.76
CA ASP A 2 -33.00 -28.42 -19.43
C ASP A 2 -31.48 -28.51 -19.33
N THR A 3 -30.90 -29.20 -20.31
CA THR A 3 -29.47 -29.26 -20.53
C THR A 3 -29.13 -28.19 -21.55
N ASP A 4 -29.17 -26.93 -21.13
CA ASP A 4 -28.54 -25.89 -21.92
C ASP A 4 -27.04 -26.17 -21.93
N GLN A 5 -26.50 -26.41 -23.13
CA GLN A 5 -25.08 -26.67 -23.29
C GLN A 5 -24.32 -25.42 -22.84
N PRO A 6 -23.31 -25.56 -21.95
CA PRO A 6 -22.49 -24.42 -21.58
C PRO A 6 -21.78 -23.91 -22.84
N SER A 7 -21.93 -22.61 -23.10
CA SER A 7 -21.25 -21.93 -24.20
C SER A 7 -19.74 -22.12 -24.07
N ASN A 8 -19.07 -22.52 -25.17
CA ASN A 8 -17.60 -22.56 -25.28
C ASN A 8 -16.93 -21.18 -25.10
N PHE A 9 -17.73 -20.11 -24.94
CA PHE A 9 -17.27 -18.75 -24.71
C PHE A 9 -17.47 -18.27 -23.26
N SER A 10 -18.01 -19.11 -22.37
CA SER A 10 -18.05 -18.80 -20.94
C SER A 10 -16.80 -19.40 -20.27
N PRO A 11 -15.79 -18.57 -19.90
CA PRO A 11 -14.55 -19.06 -19.26
C PRO A 11 -14.82 -19.76 -17.92
N GLU A 12 -16.01 -19.58 -17.37
CA GLU A 12 -16.53 -20.10 -16.11
C GLU A 12 -16.45 -21.63 -16.01
N VAL A 13 -16.54 -22.37 -17.13
CA VAL A 13 -16.48 -23.86 -17.13
C VAL A 13 -15.06 -24.38 -16.88
N MET A 14 -14.03 -23.54 -17.09
CA MET A 14 -12.62 -23.90 -16.92
C MET A 14 -12.05 -23.46 -15.57
N LEU A 15 -12.85 -22.81 -14.71
CA LEU A 15 -12.38 -22.15 -13.49
C LEU A 15 -12.96 -22.86 -12.26
N THR A 16 -12.08 -23.40 -11.41
CA THR A 16 -12.44 -24.22 -10.26
C THR A 16 -12.74 -23.43 -8.97
N ASP A 17 -12.46 -22.12 -8.95
CA ASP A 17 -12.68 -21.26 -7.79
C ASP A 17 -13.42 -19.97 -8.19
N ALA A 18 -14.64 -19.80 -7.66
CA ALA A 18 -15.47 -18.63 -7.88
C ALA A 18 -14.97 -17.38 -7.15
N ALA A 19 -14.12 -17.53 -6.11
CA ALA A 19 -13.52 -16.39 -5.42
C ALA A 19 -12.48 -15.64 -6.27
N ASP A 20 -11.91 -16.32 -7.27
CA ASP A 20 -10.98 -15.73 -8.24
C ASP A 20 -11.69 -14.95 -9.36
N TYR A 21 -13.02 -15.11 -9.49
CA TYR A 21 -13.81 -14.43 -10.49
C TYR A 21 -14.57 -13.25 -9.90
N THR A 22 -13.97 -12.06 -9.98
CA THR A 22 -14.70 -10.80 -9.81
C THR A 22 -14.51 -9.96 -11.07
N PRO A 23 -15.45 -9.96 -12.03
CA PRO A 23 -15.34 -9.18 -13.26
C PRO A 23 -15.03 -7.70 -12.97
N LEU A 24 -13.98 -7.14 -13.56
CA LEU A 24 -13.72 -5.71 -13.39
C LEU A 24 -14.82 -4.91 -14.12
N PHE A 25 -15.90 -4.59 -13.43
CA PHE A 25 -16.93 -3.68 -13.94
C PHE A 25 -16.38 -2.26 -13.88
N TYR A 26 -16.27 -1.63 -15.05
CA TYR A 26 -15.90 -0.23 -15.15
C TYR A 26 -17.11 0.63 -14.80
N ASP A 27 -17.22 0.96 -13.52
CA ASP A 27 -18.04 2.04 -13.02
C ASP A 27 -17.09 3.20 -12.67
N ILE A 28 -17.38 4.40 -13.15
CA ILE A 28 -16.52 5.57 -12.94
C ILE A 28 -16.43 5.94 -11.45
N ASP A 29 -17.48 5.64 -10.70
CA ASP A 29 -17.60 5.90 -9.26
C ASP A 29 -17.23 4.64 -8.43
N TYR A 30 -17.40 3.44 -9.00
CA TYR A 30 -17.17 2.14 -8.32
C TYR A 30 -16.29 1.15 -9.12
N PRO A 31 -15.06 1.51 -9.51
CA PRO A 31 -14.21 0.66 -10.35
C PRO A 31 -13.77 -0.65 -9.67
N PHE A 32 -13.98 -0.77 -8.36
CA PHE A 32 -13.82 -2.01 -7.61
C PHE A 32 -15.10 -2.28 -6.83
N TYR A 33 -15.40 -3.56 -6.59
CA TYR A 33 -16.59 -4.06 -5.88
C TYR A 33 -16.83 -3.54 -4.46
N ASN A 34 -15.96 -2.66 -3.97
CA ASN A 34 -15.89 -2.19 -2.60
C ASN A 34 -16.51 -0.79 -2.45
N SER A 35 -17.66 -0.49 -3.08
CA SER A 35 -18.34 0.83 -3.00
C SER A 35 -17.36 2.04 -2.97
N PHE A 36 -17.65 3.12 -2.25
CA PHE A 36 -16.69 4.21 -2.07
C PHE A 36 -15.49 3.72 -1.24
N ASP A 37 -14.26 4.05 -1.65
CA ASP A 37 -13.07 3.75 -0.85
C ASP A 37 -13.05 4.59 0.44
N ASN A 38 -13.69 4.09 1.49
CA ASN A 38 -13.81 4.74 2.79
C ASN A 38 -12.93 4.09 3.87
N LYS A 39 -12.21 3.02 3.51
CA LYS A 39 -11.40 2.23 4.45
C LYS A 39 -10.00 2.80 4.67
N HIS A 40 -9.72 4.03 4.22
CA HIS A 40 -8.40 4.66 4.35
C HIS A 40 -7.76 4.55 5.76
N PRO A 41 -8.49 4.80 6.88
CA PRO A 41 -7.88 4.72 8.20
C PRO A 41 -7.77 3.29 8.77
N SER A 42 -8.53 2.33 8.24
CA SER A 42 -8.67 0.99 8.83
C SER A 42 -8.18 -0.16 7.96
N ARG A 43 -7.84 0.10 6.70
CA ARG A 43 -7.48 -0.89 5.66
C ARG A 43 -6.43 -1.92 6.10
N PHE A 44 -5.51 -1.53 6.96
CA PHE A 44 -4.40 -2.37 7.39
C PHE A 44 -4.46 -2.76 8.87
N ASN A 45 -5.58 -2.51 9.57
CA ASN A 45 -5.70 -2.75 11.01
C ASN A 45 -5.54 -4.23 11.36
N ASP A 46 -6.16 -5.12 10.60
CA ASP A 46 -6.06 -6.57 10.86
C ASP A 46 -4.64 -7.09 10.62
N GLU A 47 -4.02 -6.69 9.51
CA GLU A 47 -2.65 -7.09 9.18
C GLU A 47 -1.66 -6.56 10.23
N VAL A 48 -1.72 -5.26 10.56
CA VAL A 48 -0.76 -4.66 11.47
C VAL A 48 -0.90 -5.20 12.90
N THR A 49 -2.12 -5.46 13.36
CA THR A 49 -2.36 -6.06 14.69
C THR A 49 -1.91 -7.52 14.73
N THR A 50 -2.10 -8.26 13.64
CA THR A 50 -1.66 -9.67 13.51
C THR A 50 -0.14 -9.78 13.53
N ASP A 51 0.55 -8.92 12.79
CA ASP A 51 2.01 -8.90 12.78
C ASP A 51 2.59 -8.62 14.17
N TRP A 52 2.06 -7.61 14.87
CA TRP A 52 2.51 -7.27 16.22
C TRP A 52 2.21 -8.39 17.21
N HIS A 53 1.03 -9.00 17.14
CA HIS A 53 0.68 -10.14 17.98
C HIS A 53 1.67 -11.30 17.79
N THR A 54 2.02 -11.59 16.53
CA THR A 54 2.99 -12.62 16.16
C THR A 54 4.38 -12.30 16.70
N TYR A 55 4.87 -11.08 16.49
CA TYR A 55 6.18 -10.66 16.98
C TYR A 55 6.30 -10.69 18.51
N LEU A 56 5.22 -10.31 19.22
CA LEU A 56 5.15 -10.36 20.67
C LEU A 56 4.95 -11.79 21.22
N GLY A 57 4.80 -12.79 20.35
CA GLY A 57 4.62 -14.19 20.71
C GLY A 57 3.34 -14.43 21.51
N GLY A 58 2.26 -13.71 21.19
CA GLY A 58 0.96 -13.84 21.88
C GLY A 58 0.90 -13.33 23.31
N LYS A 59 1.96 -12.68 23.82
CA LYS A 59 2.00 -12.15 25.20
C LYS A 59 1.04 -10.98 25.45
N ILE A 60 0.76 -10.22 24.40
CA ILE A 60 -0.23 -9.14 24.40
C ILE A 60 -1.28 -9.55 23.37
N THR A 61 -2.56 -9.52 23.74
CA THR A 61 -3.62 -9.98 22.83
C THR A 61 -3.81 -9.01 21.66
N ARG A 62 -4.43 -9.47 20.56
CA ARG A 62 -4.72 -8.61 19.41
C ARG A 62 -5.60 -7.43 19.78
N GLU A 63 -6.56 -7.63 20.69
CA GLU A 63 -7.47 -6.59 21.19
C GLU A 63 -6.70 -5.53 21.99
N GLN A 64 -5.77 -5.94 22.85
CA GLN A 64 -4.91 -5.02 23.60
C GLN A 64 -3.99 -4.22 22.67
N ILE A 65 -3.41 -4.88 21.66
CA ILE A 65 -2.60 -4.23 20.62
C ILE A 65 -3.45 -3.20 19.86
N ALA A 66 -4.64 -3.57 19.39
CA ALA A 66 -5.55 -2.67 18.68
C ALA A 66 -5.93 -1.45 19.54
N THR A 67 -6.31 -1.71 20.80
CA THR A 67 -6.71 -0.66 21.74
C THR A 67 -5.57 0.32 22.02
N PHE A 68 -4.33 -0.17 22.15
CA PHE A 68 -3.17 0.69 22.37
C PHE A 68 -2.73 1.43 21.10
N MET A 69 -2.54 0.71 20.01
CA MET A 69 -1.93 1.23 18.79
C MET A 69 -2.91 2.06 17.96
N LEU A 70 -4.13 1.58 17.78
CA LEU A 70 -5.12 2.18 16.88
C LEU A 70 -5.99 3.20 17.61
N GLU A 71 -6.46 2.87 18.82
CA GLU A 71 -7.33 3.78 19.59
C GLU A 71 -6.55 4.72 20.50
N GLY A 72 -5.32 4.36 20.88
CA GLY A 72 -4.48 5.20 21.74
C GLY A 72 -4.73 5.12 23.22
N LYS A 73 -5.41 4.07 23.66
CA LYS A 73 -5.71 3.87 25.08
C LYS A 73 -4.63 2.99 25.68
N ASP A 74 -3.89 3.54 26.65
CA ASP A 74 -2.83 2.82 27.35
C ASP A 74 -3.31 1.46 27.89
N GLN A 75 -2.44 0.46 27.83
CA GLN A 75 -2.74 -0.89 28.29
C GLN A 75 -1.83 -1.28 29.46
N PRO A 76 -2.39 -1.64 30.63
CA PRO A 76 -1.59 -2.07 31.78
C PRO A 76 -0.66 -3.25 31.49
N ALA A 77 -1.08 -4.18 30.62
CA ALA A 77 -0.27 -5.32 30.21
C ALA A 77 1.01 -4.91 29.44
N ILE A 78 0.94 -3.82 28.68
CA ILE A 78 2.10 -3.26 27.97
C ILE A 78 2.98 -2.50 28.95
N ALA A 79 2.39 -1.60 29.75
CA ALA A 79 3.12 -0.74 30.68
C ALA A 79 3.88 -1.52 31.78
N ARG A 80 3.37 -2.68 32.20
CA ARG A 80 3.96 -3.52 33.26
C ARG A 80 4.89 -4.61 32.71
N SER A 81 4.99 -4.77 31.39
CA SER A 81 5.78 -5.84 30.81
C SER A 81 7.28 -5.58 30.96
N THR A 82 8.02 -6.63 31.30
CA THR A 82 9.50 -6.62 31.30
C THR A 82 10.08 -7.22 30.02
N ASP A 83 9.24 -7.68 29.07
CA ASP A 83 9.71 -8.26 27.82
C ASP A 83 10.31 -7.16 26.91
N PRO A 84 11.55 -7.31 26.44
CA PRO A 84 12.20 -6.31 25.59
C PRO A 84 11.46 -6.06 24.27
N ARG A 85 10.73 -7.04 23.72
CA ARG A 85 9.90 -6.89 22.52
C ARG A 85 8.65 -6.05 22.80
N VAL A 86 8.04 -6.20 23.98
CA VAL A 86 6.91 -5.37 24.40
C VAL A 86 7.39 -3.93 24.64
N ALA A 87 8.57 -3.75 25.24
CA ALA A 87 9.17 -2.43 25.39
C ALA A 87 9.52 -1.77 24.03
N ALA A 88 9.98 -2.56 23.05
CA ALA A 88 10.20 -2.06 21.69
C ALA A 88 8.90 -1.67 20.98
N PHE A 89 7.83 -2.47 21.16
CA PHE A 89 6.49 -2.15 20.67
C PHE A 89 5.94 -0.86 21.28
N ASP A 90 6.02 -0.69 22.61
CA ASP A 90 5.58 0.52 23.30
C ASP A 90 6.28 1.77 22.75
N ARG A 91 7.62 1.73 22.65
CA ARG A 91 8.40 2.83 22.08
C ARG A 91 7.99 3.15 20.64
N PHE A 92 7.87 2.12 19.79
CA PHE A 92 7.46 2.31 18.41
C PHE A 92 6.07 2.96 18.30
N VAL A 93 5.07 2.46 19.03
CA VAL A 93 3.70 2.98 18.97
C VAL A 93 3.63 4.42 19.45
N ARG A 94 4.30 4.76 20.56
CA ARG A 94 4.33 6.14 21.07
C ARG A 94 4.95 7.10 20.06
N LEU A 95 6.05 6.70 19.42
CA LEU A 95 6.66 7.48 18.36
C LEU A 95 5.75 7.61 17.13
N ALA A 96 5.11 6.51 16.73
CA ALA A 96 4.21 6.50 15.58
C ALA A 96 3.01 7.45 15.79
N ARG A 97 2.43 7.45 16.99
CA ARG A 97 1.33 8.33 17.36
C ARG A 97 1.70 9.81 17.28
N ARG A 98 2.91 10.19 17.70
CA ARG A 98 3.40 11.57 17.56
C ARG A 98 3.47 12.01 16.10
N VAL A 99 3.78 11.10 15.17
CA VAL A 99 3.71 11.40 13.73
C VAL A 99 2.25 11.50 13.26
N ASP A 100 1.37 10.65 13.80
CA ASP A 100 -0.05 10.59 13.42
C ASP A 100 -0.84 11.84 13.82
N GLU A 101 -0.42 12.56 14.86
CA GLU A 101 -0.95 13.90 15.20
C GLU A 101 -0.93 14.87 14.00
N TYR A 102 0.04 14.71 13.10
CA TYR A 102 0.20 15.52 11.89
C TYR A 102 -0.31 14.80 10.64
N ALA A 103 -0.09 13.49 10.55
CA ALA A 103 -0.37 12.71 9.36
C ALA A 103 -1.86 12.33 9.19
N CYS A 104 -2.59 12.26 10.30
CA CYS A 104 -3.98 11.80 10.35
C CYS A 104 -4.94 12.93 10.77
N THR A 105 -4.57 14.19 10.53
CA THR A 105 -5.45 15.34 10.80
C THR A 105 -6.75 15.19 10.01
N PRO A 106 -7.93 15.23 10.68
CA PRO A 106 -9.21 15.19 9.99
C PRO A 106 -9.32 16.32 8.98
N ILE A 107 -9.76 16.00 7.77
CA ILE A 107 -10.06 16.96 6.71
C ILE A 107 -11.56 17.07 6.55
N ASP A 108 -12.06 18.29 6.31
CA ASP A 108 -13.42 18.48 5.82
C ASP A 108 -13.41 18.19 4.30
N PRO A 109 -14.13 17.15 3.83
CA PRO A 109 -14.18 16.81 2.40
C PRO A 109 -14.78 17.92 1.54
N TRP A 110 -15.55 18.84 2.15
CA TRP A 110 -16.25 19.93 1.44
C TRP A 110 -15.52 21.26 1.55
N ALA A 111 -14.34 21.31 2.19
CA ALA A 111 -13.55 22.53 2.38
C ALA A 111 -13.18 23.25 1.06
N SER A 112 -13.18 22.53 -0.07
CA SER A 112 -12.94 23.12 -1.40
C SER A 112 -14.12 23.93 -1.94
N TYR A 113 -15.33 23.71 -1.41
CA TYR A 113 -16.56 24.39 -1.81
C TYR A 113 -16.93 25.58 -0.90
N GLY A 114 -16.23 25.77 0.22
CA GLY A 114 -16.45 26.86 1.16
C GLY A 114 -15.24 27.78 1.30
N ASP A 115 -15.41 28.85 2.09
CA ASP A 115 -14.35 29.84 2.33
C ASP A 115 -13.22 29.30 3.24
N LYS A 116 -13.50 28.26 4.05
CA LYS A 116 -12.54 27.65 4.97
C LYS A 116 -11.83 26.48 4.29
N LYS A 117 -10.55 26.67 3.98
CA LYS A 117 -9.68 25.60 3.44
C LYS A 117 -9.11 24.74 4.56
N ASN A 118 -8.94 23.44 4.27
CA ASN A 118 -8.19 22.55 5.15
C ASN A 118 -6.73 23.06 5.29
N THR A 119 -6.27 23.23 6.54
CA THR A 119 -4.85 23.45 6.83
C THR A 119 -4.27 22.14 7.33
N LEU A 120 -3.36 21.55 6.54
CA LEU A 120 -2.67 20.32 6.94
C LEU A 120 -1.38 20.67 7.68
N PRO A 121 -1.25 20.31 8.96
CA PRO A 121 -0.02 20.54 9.69
C PRO A 121 1.07 19.62 9.14
N LYS A 122 2.33 20.06 9.25
CA LYS A 122 3.49 19.28 8.83
C LYS A 122 4.14 18.63 10.03
N VAL A 123 4.67 17.42 9.85
CA VAL A 123 5.54 16.79 10.84
C VAL A 123 6.77 17.69 11.07
N PRO A 124 7.10 18.06 12.31
CA PRO A 124 8.28 18.86 12.60
C PRO A 124 9.56 18.15 12.15
N ALA A 125 10.53 18.89 11.59
CA ALA A 125 11.80 18.33 11.13
C ALA A 125 12.57 17.60 12.24
N VAL A 126 12.44 18.07 13.49
CA VAL A 126 13.04 17.42 14.67
C VAL A 126 12.43 16.03 14.89
N LEU A 127 11.11 15.89 14.81
CA LEU A 127 10.43 14.60 14.94
C LEU A 127 10.78 13.67 13.77
N ALA A 128 10.80 14.18 12.54
CA ALA A 128 11.22 13.36 11.39
C ALA A 128 12.66 12.84 11.53
N SER A 129 13.56 13.68 12.04
CA SER A 129 14.96 13.32 12.29
C SER A 129 15.10 12.31 13.43
N GLU A 130 14.27 12.44 14.48
CA GLU A 130 14.21 11.47 15.58
C GLU A 130 13.80 10.08 15.08
N VAL A 131 12.76 9.98 14.25
CA VAL A 131 12.31 8.68 13.70
C VAL A 131 13.39 8.05 12.82
N VAL A 132 14.08 8.85 12.00
CA VAL A 132 15.21 8.37 11.18
C VAL A 132 16.37 7.89 12.06
N LYS A 133 16.70 8.61 13.13
CA LYS A 133 17.75 8.20 14.07
C LYS A 133 17.39 6.88 14.76
N ASP A 134 16.14 6.74 15.18
CA ASP A 134 15.68 5.51 15.83
C ASP A 134 15.73 4.32 14.87
N TYR A 135 15.41 4.51 13.58
CA TYR A 135 15.61 3.49 12.55
C TYR A 135 17.07 3.01 12.48
N GLU A 136 18.03 3.93 12.45
CA GLU A 136 19.45 3.58 12.34
C GLU A 136 19.94 2.78 13.57
N ALA A 137 19.34 3.02 14.74
CA ALA A 137 19.64 2.29 15.96
C ALA A 137 19.03 0.87 16.01
N GLN A 138 18.10 0.53 15.12
CA GLN A 138 17.46 -0.79 15.13
C GLN A 138 18.35 -1.87 14.50
N THR A 139 18.39 -3.01 15.16
CA THR A 139 19.05 -4.24 14.71
C THR A 139 18.06 -5.37 14.44
N ASP A 140 16.97 -5.44 15.21
CA ASP A 140 15.89 -6.41 14.97
C ASP A 140 15.20 -6.13 13.62
N ALA A 141 15.13 -7.14 12.75
CA ALA A 141 14.64 -6.98 11.39
C ALA A 141 13.16 -6.58 11.32
N PHE A 142 12.33 -7.10 12.23
CA PHE A 142 10.90 -6.81 12.27
C PHE A 142 10.64 -5.35 12.70
N ILE A 143 11.35 -4.89 13.72
CA ILE A 143 11.27 -3.52 14.22
C ILE A 143 11.89 -2.55 13.20
N LYS A 144 13.04 -2.90 12.61
CA LYS A 144 13.74 -2.06 11.63
C LYS A 144 12.89 -1.80 10.38
N ASN A 145 12.16 -2.80 9.87
CA ASN A 145 11.21 -2.61 8.76
C ASN A 145 10.13 -1.56 9.10
N ARG A 146 9.55 -1.65 10.31
CA ARG A 146 8.50 -0.72 10.76
C ARG A 146 9.01 0.69 10.94
N TYR A 147 10.20 0.84 11.50
CA TYR A 147 10.87 2.14 11.60
C TYR A 147 11.24 2.71 10.23
N ALA A 148 11.62 1.89 9.25
CA ALA A 148 11.85 2.36 7.88
C ALA A 148 10.57 2.98 7.29
N PHE A 149 9.44 2.26 7.42
CA PHE A 149 8.13 2.78 6.99
C PHE A 149 7.75 4.07 7.74
N GLN A 150 7.91 4.08 9.07
CA GLN A 150 7.54 5.23 9.88
C GLN A 150 8.40 6.46 9.59
N ALA A 151 9.70 6.28 9.33
CA ALA A 151 10.59 7.35 8.90
C ALA A 151 10.16 7.92 7.55
N LEU A 152 9.84 7.05 6.58
CA LEU A 152 9.33 7.48 5.27
C LEU A 152 8.01 8.24 5.39
N LYS A 153 7.08 7.77 6.22
CA LYS A 153 5.84 8.48 6.54
C LYS A 153 6.15 9.85 7.15
N ALA A 154 7.00 9.92 8.17
CA ALA A 154 7.35 11.18 8.83
C ALA A 154 7.98 12.20 7.86
N LEU A 155 8.92 11.75 7.01
CA LEU A 155 9.57 12.61 6.00
C LEU A 155 8.57 13.10 4.93
N PHE A 156 7.64 12.25 4.51
CA PHE A 156 6.58 12.63 3.58
C PHE A 156 5.70 13.75 4.16
N TYR A 157 5.21 13.59 5.40
CA TYR A 157 4.37 14.59 6.06
C TYR A 157 5.13 15.80 6.60
N ALA A 158 6.46 15.73 6.71
CA ALA A 158 7.31 16.92 6.91
C ALA A 158 7.38 17.80 5.65
N GLY A 159 7.03 17.23 4.49
CA GLY A 159 7.09 17.92 3.19
C GLY A 159 8.52 18.08 2.65
N ASP A 160 9.50 17.39 3.22
CA ASP A 160 10.88 17.37 2.72
C ASP A 160 11.07 16.24 1.72
N ARG A 161 10.76 16.55 0.46
CA ARG A 161 10.89 15.61 -0.66
C ARG A 161 12.33 15.10 -0.83
N ALA A 162 13.32 15.97 -0.65
CA ALA A 162 14.71 15.60 -0.88
C ALA A 162 15.20 14.64 0.19
N ALA A 163 14.84 14.86 1.46
CA ALA A 163 15.14 13.92 2.53
C ALA A 163 14.39 12.59 2.37
N PHE A 164 13.12 12.62 1.96
CA PHE A 164 12.37 11.40 1.63
C PHE A 164 13.09 10.56 0.57
N GLU A 165 13.44 11.14 -0.58
CA GLU A 165 14.08 10.39 -1.69
C GLU A 165 15.44 9.84 -1.31
N ARG A 166 16.26 10.63 -0.58
CA ARG A 166 17.56 10.16 -0.06
C ARG A 166 17.38 8.98 0.90
N PHE A 167 16.43 9.07 1.82
CA PHE A 167 16.18 8.00 2.79
C PHE A 167 15.61 6.75 2.10
N PHE A 168 14.60 6.91 1.25
CA PHE A 168 13.99 5.79 0.51
C PHE A 168 15.05 5.04 -0.31
N THR A 169 15.86 5.75 -1.10
CA THR A 169 16.92 5.13 -1.92
C THR A 169 17.93 4.37 -1.08
N ARG A 170 18.25 4.87 0.13
CA ARG A 170 19.18 4.21 1.05
C ARG A 170 18.63 2.89 1.58
N VAL A 171 17.37 2.85 1.98
CA VAL A 171 16.77 1.70 2.68
C VAL A 171 16.06 0.71 1.75
N GLU A 172 15.71 1.12 0.53
CA GLU A 172 14.87 0.36 -0.41
C GLU A 172 15.37 -1.06 -0.68
N LYS A 173 16.69 -1.24 -0.83
CA LYS A 173 17.30 -2.55 -1.10
C LYS A 173 17.15 -3.53 0.07
N ASP A 174 17.08 -3.01 1.29
CA ASP A 174 17.05 -3.79 2.53
C ASP A 174 15.61 -3.95 3.05
N MET A 175 14.64 -3.21 2.50
CA MET A 175 13.23 -3.33 2.85
C MET A 175 12.61 -4.58 2.21
N PRO A 176 12.07 -5.52 3.02
CA PRO A 176 11.20 -6.58 2.54
C PRO A 176 10.08 -6.05 1.63
N ARG A 177 9.81 -6.75 0.54
CA ARG A 177 8.71 -6.44 -0.41
C ARG A 177 7.36 -6.87 0.17
N ASN A 178 6.99 -6.28 1.30
CA ASN A 178 5.74 -6.51 2.02
C ASN A 178 4.82 -5.28 1.91
N THR A 179 3.67 -5.35 2.57
CA THR A 179 2.68 -4.26 2.61
C THR A 179 3.28 -2.90 3.00
N LEU A 180 4.22 -2.86 3.95
CA LEU A 180 4.85 -1.60 4.37
C LEU A 180 5.72 -0.98 3.27
N TYR A 181 6.44 -1.80 2.48
CA TYR A 181 7.18 -1.31 1.32
C TYR A 181 6.24 -0.69 0.28
N TYR A 182 5.18 -1.38 -0.13
CA TYR A 182 4.27 -0.86 -1.17
C TYR A 182 3.43 0.33 -0.68
N ARG A 183 3.13 0.42 0.61
CA ARG A 183 2.57 1.63 1.22
C ARG A 183 3.56 2.80 1.16
N ALA A 184 4.83 2.57 1.45
CA ALA A 184 5.85 3.61 1.30
C ALA A 184 6.07 4.01 -0.18
N LEU A 185 6.00 3.06 -1.09
CA LEU A 185 6.07 3.29 -2.54
C LEU A 185 4.94 4.21 -3.00
N SER A 186 3.74 4.08 -2.40
CA SER A 186 2.60 4.97 -2.64
C SER A 186 2.89 6.42 -2.21
N TYR A 187 3.62 6.64 -1.11
CA TYR A 187 4.08 7.99 -0.74
C TYR A 187 5.05 8.57 -1.78
N ARG A 188 5.99 7.75 -2.26
CA ARG A 188 6.92 8.14 -3.34
C ARG A 188 6.18 8.51 -4.63
N ALA A 189 5.16 7.73 -4.97
CA ALA A 189 4.29 7.99 -6.12
C ALA A 189 3.53 9.32 -5.96
N GLY A 190 2.95 9.59 -4.78
CA GLY A 190 2.28 10.85 -4.48
C GLY A 190 3.22 12.07 -4.56
N LEU A 191 4.48 11.94 -4.14
CA LEU A 191 5.50 12.98 -4.33
C LEU A 191 5.81 13.22 -5.81
N ALA A 192 5.89 12.16 -6.62
CA ALA A 192 6.07 12.27 -8.07
C ALA A 192 4.87 12.95 -8.75
N CYS A 193 3.62 12.63 -8.35
CA CYS A 193 2.43 13.34 -8.81
C CYS A 193 2.52 14.84 -8.51
N LYS A 194 2.86 15.21 -7.27
CA LYS A 194 3.01 16.61 -6.84
C LYS A 194 4.12 17.34 -7.62
N ALA A 195 5.12 16.61 -8.09
CA ALA A 195 6.20 17.14 -8.91
C ALA A 195 5.87 17.27 -10.40
N GLY A 196 4.68 16.83 -10.84
CA GLY A 196 4.33 16.75 -12.25
C GLY A 196 5.03 15.61 -13.00
N GLU A 197 5.72 14.70 -12.29
CA GLU A 197 6.42 13.53 -12.82
C GLU A 197 5.43 12.39 -13.08
N THR A 198 4.41 12.65 -13.90
CA THR A 198 3.25 11.77 -14.11
C THR A 198 3.65 10.35 -14.52
N ARG A 199 4.58 10.21 -15.47
CA ARG A 199 5.09 8.89 -15.89
C ARG A 199 5.69 8.10 -14.72
N ARG A 200 6.52 8.75 -13.91
CA ARG A 200 7.15 8.11 -12.75
C ARG A 200 6.10 7.70 -11.71
N ALA A 201 5.13 8.57 -11.45
CA ALA A 201 4.03 8.26 -10.54
C ALA A 201 3.22 7.05 -11.03
N ASN A 202 2.87 7.02 -12.32
CA ASN A 202 2.12 5.92 -12.93
C ASN A 202 2.84 4.57 -12.80
N LEU A 203 4.15 4.53 -13.06
CA LEU A 203 4.94 3.30 -12.89
C LEU A 203 4.97 2.85 -11.43
N LEU A 204 5.13 3.78 -10.48
CA LEU A 204 5.12 3.46 -9.05
C LEU A 204 3.72 2.97 -8.60
N TYR A 205 2.64 3.58 -9.08
CA TYR A 205 1.29 3.11 -8.77
C TYR A 205 0.95 1.77 -9.44
N ALA A 206 1.51 1.47 -10.61
CA ALA A 206 1.36 0.16 -11.24
C ALA A 206 2.00 -0.95 -10.37
N GLU A 207 3.19 -0.71 -9.83
CA GLU A 207 3.83 -1.63 -8.87
C GLU A 207 2.98 -1.83 -7.61
N VAL A 208 2.42 -0.74 -7.05
CA VAL A 208 1.49 -0.83 -5.91
C VAL A 208 0.25 -1.63 -6.27
N PHE A 209 -0.33 -1.40 -7.44
CA PHE A 209 -1.53 -2.09 -7.91
C PHE A 209 -1.31 -3.60 -8.06
N GLN A 210 -0.16 -3.98 -8.63
CA GLN A 210 0.23 -5.37 -8.85
C GLN A 210 0.41 -6.11 -7.53
N HIS A 211 1.10 -5.50 -6.57
CA HIS A 211 1.59 -6.21 -5.38
C HIS A 211 0.81 -5.97 -4.10
N LEU A 212 -0.05 -4.95 -4.04
CA LEU A 212 -0.85 -4.65 -2.84
C LEU A 212 -2.34 -4.52 -3.21
N PRO A 213 -3.08 -5.65 -3.28
CA PRO A 213 -4.49 -5.66 -3.66
C PRO A 213 -5.36 -4.66 -2.90
N ALA A 214 -5.11 -4.48 -1.60
CA ALA A 214 -5.82 -3.52 -0.75
C ALA A 214 -5.66 -2.06 -1.21
N MET A 215 -4.60 -1.71 -1.95
CA MET A 215 -4.34 -0.37 -2.47
C MET A 215 -4.77 -0.17 -3.93
N ARG A 216 -5.33 -1.19 -4.62
CA ARG A 216 -5.76 -1.07 -6.02
C ARG A 216 -6.72 0.10 -6.28
N PRO A 217 -7.73 0.37 -5.42
CA PRO A 217 -8.58 1.56 -5.57
C PRO A 217 -7.78 2.86 -5.60
N VAL A 218 -6.85 3.02 -4.66
CA VAL A 218 -6.01 4.23 -4.56
C VAL A 218 -5.05 4.34 -5.73
N ALA A 219 -4.42 3.23 -6.14
CA ALA A 219 -3.48 3.21 -7.24
C ALA A 219 -4.16 3.53 -8.58
N ALA A 220 -5.33 2.95 -8.84
CA ALA A 220 -6.11 3.23 -10.03
C ALA A 220 -6.63 4.68 -10.06
N PHE A 221 -7.16 5.17 -8.94
CA PHE A 221 -7.62 6.56 -8.83
C PHE A 221 -6.50 7.58 -9.02
N SER A 222 -5.28 7.25 -8.58
CA SER A 222 -4.11 8.14 -8.67
C SER A 222 -3.38 8.03 -10.01
N PHE A 223 -3.75 7.07 -10.87
CA PHE A 223 -3.14 6.89 -12.18
C PHE A 223 -3.66 7.97 -13.13
N THR A 224 -2.76 8.73 -13.77
CA THR A 224 -3.14 9.85 -14.64
C THR A 224 -2.43 9.73 -15.98
N LEU A 225 -3.19 9.60 -17.07
CA LEU A 225 -2.65 9.66 -18.43
C LEU A 225 -2.96 11.04 -19.02
N LYS A 226 -1.95 11.68 -19.64
CA LYS A 226 -2.17 12.95 -20.35
C LYS A 226 -2.55 12.69 -21.81
N ASP A 227 -1.80 11.83 -22.48
CA ASP A 227 -2.02 11.48 -23.88
C ASP A 227 -1.57 10.04 -24.21
N GLU A 228 -1.78 9.65 -25.47
CA GLU A 228 -1.42 8.34 -26.02
C GLU A 228 0.11 8.09 -26.03
N ALA A 229 0.93 9.15 -26.13
CA ALA A 229 2.38 9.00 -26.10
C ALA A 229 2.87 8.63 -24.70
N ASP A 230 2.32 9.30 -23.67
CA ASP A 230 2.54 8.98 -22.26
C ASP A 230 2.13 7.53 -21.95
N TRP A 231 0.99 7.08 -22.48
CA TRP A 231 0.54 5.69 -22.35
C TRP A 231 1.55 4.69 -22.93
N ARG A 232 1.99 4.90 -24.18
CA ARG A 232 2.98 4.03 -24.84
C ARG A 232 4.31 4.00 -24.10
N GLU A 233 4.72 5.10 -23.51
CA GLU A 233 5.96 5.14 -22.72
C GLU A 233 5.83 4.40 -21.38
N CYS A 234 4.68 4.52 -20.71
CA CYS A 234 4.39 3.74 -19.51
C CYS A 234 4.39 2.24 -19.84
N LEU A 235 3.75 1.83 -20.94
CA LEU A 235 3.76 0.43 -21.40
C LEU A 235 5.17 -0.09 -21.70
N ARG A 236 6.02 0.71 -22.34
CA ARG A 236 7.42 0.32 -22.63
C ARG A 236 8.26 0.15 -21.36
N ALA A 237 7.96 0.92 -20.33
CA ALA A 237 8.75 0.98 -19.09
C ALA A 237 8.24 0.02 -18.01
N ALA A 238 6.98 -0.40 -18.10
CA ALA A 238 6.44 -1.45 -17.27
C ALA A 238 7.19 -2.76 -17.56
N PRO A 239 7.64 -3.49 -16.53
CA PRO A 239 8.23 -4.80 -16.75
C PRO A 239 7.18 -5.69 -17.41
N ILE A 240 7.50 -6.27 -18.57
CA ILE A 240 6.68 -7.31 -19.17
C ILE A 240 6.77 -8.50 -18.21
N SER A 241 5.79 -8.66 -17.33
CA SER A 241 5.61 -9.96 -16.69
C SER A 241 5.31 -10.94 -17.82
N ALA A 242 6.23 -11.87 -18.06
CA ALA A 242 6.07 -12.90 -19.06
C ALA A 242 4.98 -13.89 -18.59
N SER A 243 3.72 -13.49 -18.65
CA SER A 243 2.60 -14.43 -18.65
C SER A 243 2.30 -14.81 -20.09
N SER A 244 2.81 -15.99 -20.48
CA SER A 244 2.46 -16.76 -21.68
C SER A 244 2.39 -15.99 -23.00
N SER A 245 3.48 -16.04 -23.77
CA SER A 245 3.35 -15.95 -25.24
C SER A 245 2.32 -16.98 -25.70
N PRO A 246 1.35 -16.63 -26.57
CA PRO A 246 0.52 -17.64 -27.20
C PRO A 246 1.45 -18.48 -28.07
N ALA A 247 1.54 -19.78 -27.77
CA ALA A 247 2.25 -20.72 -28.61
C ALA A 247 1.72 -20.58 -30.04
N SER A 248 2.60 -20.21 -30.96
CA SER A 248 2.32 -20.16 -32.38
C SER A 248 2.00 -21.57 -32.87
N SER A 249 0.72 -21.92 -32.94
CA SER A 249 0.31 -23.21 -33.50
C SER A 249 0.63 -23.21 -34.99
N THR A 250 1.71 -23.87 -35.36
CA THR A 250 2.05 -24.16 -36.75
C THR A 250 1.03 -25.19 -37.25
N ARG A 251 0.08 -24.75 -38.06
CA ARG A 251 -0.91 -25.60 -38.73
C ARG A 251 -0.18 -26.52 -39.73
N LYS A 252 0.10 -27.77 -39.36
CA LYS A 252 0.48 -28.81 -40.32
C LYS A 252 -0.67 -29.00 -41.32
N LYS A 253 -0.45 -28.62 -42.58
CA LYS A 253 -1.31 -29.03 -43.70
C LYS A 253 -1.17 -30.55 -43.87
N SER A 254 -2.24 -31.29 -43.56
CA SER A 254 -2.39 -32.67 -43.98
C SER A 254 -2.78 -32.68 -45.45
N THR A 255 -1.88 -33.10 -46.31
CA THR A 255 -2.17 -33.50 -47.69
C THR A 255 -2.84 -34.87 -47.66
N ALA A 256 -4.11 -34.94 -48.07
CA ALA A 256 -4.74 -36.20 -48.46
C ALA A 256 -4.76 -36.25 -49.99
N THR A 257 -3.99 -37.19 -50.54
CA THR A 257 -3.99 -37.58 -51.95
C THR A 257 -5.19 -38.49 -52.18
N THR A 258 -5.88 -38.27 -53.30
CA THR A 258 -6.96 -39.09 -53.86
C THR A 258 -6.49 -40.49 -54.23
#